data_AF-M5FR57-F1
#
_entry.id   AF-M5FR57-F1
#
_cell.length_a   1.000
_cell.length_b   1.000
_cell.length_c   1.000
_cell.angle_alpha   90.00
_cell.angle_beta   90.00
_cell.angle_gamma   90.00
#
_symmetry.space_group_name_H-M   'P 1'
#
loop_
_entity.id
_entity.type
_entity.pdbx_description
1 polymer ?
#
loop_
_entity_poly.entity_id
_entity_poly.type
_entity_poly.pdbx_seq_one_letter_code
_entity_poly.pdbx_strand_id
1 'polypeptide(L)'
;MDALPLLLIRIRRTTLTALTSLASANRLATYGLLSLLLALSAVAHAWRQYANFYSAAVFLSRSAGSVLALANLGFFCTLVFGRVMQTIFFGPLRPSEVERLYDRIWYFLTESLLAFTIFRDSFDPPFVLSFGLLLFLKSFHWLLQDRVEWMDQVPYPGPGWGFHVRVGVLFGLLGSADVVLLSWAVAEVLEEGVGGVVLFGNEYAILIATLLNLILRYSIVTYDIRRASRRGGENAPPWQDKSMWIFYTELLTDFLKLLTYLLFFLLILTTHGLPLNIIREVYLTARSFVTRVRDLIRYRSATRDMDARFPDATDAQLGGDRVCIICRDEMHARAAPAIPAQPAQQAPAAHQAQDGPNMTPKTLPCGHIFHFQCLRSWLERQQSCPTWYVLFSVFCT
;
A
#
# COMPACT_ATOMS: atom_id res chain seq x y z
N MET A 1 13.54 -66.22 -16.01
CA MET A 1 12.98 -65.99 -14.65
C MET A 1 13.16 -64.52 -14.27
N ASP A 2 12.91 -63.59 -15.21
CA ASP A 2 13.51 -62.25 -15.17
C ASP A 2 12.50 -61.09 -15.06
N ALA A 3 11.21 -61.39 -14.88
CA ALA A 3 10.16 -60.38 -14.81
C ALA A 3 10.02 -59.72 -13.42
N LEU A 4 10.41 -60.42 -12.35
CA LEU A 4 10.27 -59.95 -10.97
C LEU A 4 11.15 -58.72 -10.62
N PRO A 5 12.44 -58.65 -11.01
CA PRO A 5 13.28 -57.48 -10.69
C PRO A 5 12.85 -56.22 -11.45
N LEU A 6 12.37 -56.36 -12.70
CA LEU A 6 11.87 -55.24 -13.49
C LEU A 6 10.56 -54.67 -12.94
N LEU A 7 9.67 -55.51 -12.43
CA LEU A 7 8.45 -55.09 -11.75
C LEU A 7 8.75 -54.32 -10.46
N LEU A 8 9.68 -54.80 -9.63
CA LEU A 8 10.09 -54.11 -8.41
C LEU A 8 10.75 -52.76 -8.70
N ILE A 9 11.58 -52.67 -9.74
CA ILE A 9 12.19 -51.40 -10.17
C ILE A 9 11.10 -50.44 -10.67
N ARG A 10 10.13 -50.91 -11.46
CA ARG A 10 9.04 -50.08 -11.99
C ARG A 10 8.13 -49.57 -10.88
N ILE A 11 7.75 -50.43 -9.93
CA ILE A 11 6.95 -50.08 -8.74
C ILE A 11 7.70 -49.06 -7.88
N ARG A 12 9.00 -49.28 -7.61
CA ARG A 12 9.84 -48.34 -6.85
C ARG A 12 9.98 -46.99 -7.55
N ARG A 13 10.10 -46.98 -8.88
CA ARG A 13 10.17 -45.74 -9.67
C ARG A 13 8.84 -44.98 -9.64
N THR A 14 7.71 -45.67 -9.77
CA THR A 14 6.37 -45.07 -9.71
C THR A 14 6.05 -44.52 -8.32
N THR A 15 6.42 -45.22 -7.25
CA THR A 15 6.23 -44.73 -5.87
C THR A 15 7.14 -43.56 -5.57
N LEU A 16 8.40 -43.58 -6.02
CA LEU A 16 9.31 -42.43 -5.91
C LEU A 16 8.78 -41.21 -6.67
N THR A 17 8.27 -41.36 -7.90
CA THR A 17 7.68 -40.24 -8.65
C THR A 17 6.38 -39.73 -8.02
N ALA A 18 5.56 -40.61 -7.44
CA ALA A 18 4.35 -40.21 -6.73
C ALA A 18 4.71 -39.43 -5.46
N LEU A 19 5.69 -39.91 -4.69
CA LEU A 19 6.20 -39.23 -3.49
C LEU A 19 6.85 -37.88 -3.82
N THR A 20 7.62 -37.78 -4.91
CA THR A 20 8.21 -36.49 -5.33
C THR A 20 7.14 -35.53 -5.85
N SER A 21 6.08 -36.03 -6.50
CA SER A 21 4.94 -35.20 -6.94
C SER A 21 4.07 -34.70 -5.78
N LEU A 22 3.83 -35.53 -4.76
CA LEU A 22 3.15 -35.09 -3.53
C LEU A 22 4.02 -34.11 -2.73
N ALA A 23 5.33 -34.38 -2.66
CA ALA A 23 6.29 -33.51 -2.00
C ALA A 23 6.42 -32.14 -2.69
N SER A 24 6.30 -32.11 -4.02
CA SER A 24 6.33 -30.87 -4.80
C SER A 24 5.00 -30.12 -4.79
N ALA A 25 3.87 -30.81 -4.60
CA ALA A 25 2.55 -30.21 -4.40
C ALA A 25 2.42 -29.54 -3.01
N ASN A 26 2.98 -30.15 -1.96
CA ASN A 26 2.89 -29.66 -0.58
C ASN A 26 4.27 -29.32 0.02
N ARG A 27 5.05 -28.48 -0.68
CA ARG A 27 6.42 -28.09 -0.29
C ARG A 27 6.54 -27.59 1.15
N LEU A 28 5.53 -26.85 1.63
CA LEU A 28 5.51 -26.36 3.01
C LEU A 28 5.31 -27.49 4.03
N ALA A 29 4.47 -28.47 3.71
CA ALA A 29 4.20 -29.59 4.61
C ALA A 29 5.41 -30.54 4.71
N THR A 30 6.11 -30.78 3.59
CA THR A 30 7.33 -31.59 3.59
C THR A 30 8.46 -30.90 4.32
N TYR A 31 8.67 -29.61 4.08
CA TYR A 31 9.62 -28.81 4.85
C TYR A 31 9.29 -28.78 6.35
N GLY A 32 8.01 -28.65 6.71
CA GLY A 32 7.54 -28.69 8.09
C GLY A 32 7.81 -30.02 8.79
N LEU A 33 7.51 -31.13 8.12
CA LEU A 33 7.75 -32.47 8.67
C LEU A 33 9.24 -32.73 8.89
N LEU A 34 10.10 -32.37 7.92
CA LEU A 34 11.54 -32.49 8.07
C LEU A 34 12.09 -31.61 9.20
N SER A 35 11.58 -30.37 9.32
CA SER A 35 11.97 -29.43 10.37
C SER A 35 11.58 -29.93 11.76
N LEU A 36 10.38 -30.51 11.89
CA LEU A 36 9.90 -31.10 13.14
C LEU A 36 10.73 -32.32 13.54
N LEU A 37 11.01 -33.23 12.59
CA LEU A 37 11.85 -34.39 12.84
C LEU A 37 13.27 -34.00 13.28
N LEU A 38 13.86 -32.99 12.63
CA LEU A 38 15.19 -32.49 12.98
C LEU A 38 15.20 -31.93 14.41
N ALA A 39 14.23 -31.09 14.78
CA ALA A 39 14.13 -30.55 16.13
C ALA A 39 13.88 -31.63 17.18
N LEU A 40 12.97 -32.58 16.93
CA LEU A 40 12.71 -33.70 17.81
C LEU A 40 13.96 -34.57 18.00
N SER A 41 14.75 -34.77 16.95
CA SER A 41 16.01 -35.54 17.04
C SER A 41 17.05 -34.83 17.91
N ALA A 42 17.17 -33.50 17.81
CA ALA A 42 18.08 -32.72 18.64
C ALA A 42 17.67 -32.75 20.12
N VAL A 43 16.37 -32.61 20.39
CA VAL A 43 15.82 -32.70 21.76
C VAL A 43 15.97 -34.11 22.33
N ALA A 44 15.68 -35.15 21.55
CA ALA A 44 15.86 -36.54 21.97
C ALA A 44 17.34 -36.88 22.23
N HIS A 45 18.25 -36.35 21.42
CA HIS A 45 19.69 -36.52 21.65
C HIS A 45 20.14 -35.88 22.96
N ALA A 46 19.69 -34.64 23.23
CA ALA A 46 19.99 -33.94 24.47
C ALA A 46 19.46 -34.69 25.70
N TRP A 47 18.22 -35.20 25.65
CA TRP A 47 17.65 -35.98 26.75
C TRP A 47 18.33 -37.32 26.99
N ARG A 48 18.82 -37.99 25.93
CA ARG A 48 19.57 -39.24 26.09
C ARG A 48 20.96 -39.01 26.68
N GLN A 49 21.58 -37.88 26.37
CA GLN A 49 22.93 -37.56 26.83
C GLN A 49 22.96 -37.03 28.27
N TYR A 50 21.93 -36.28 28.68
CA TYR A 50 21.90 -35.57 29.95
C TYR A 50 20.69 -36.00 30.80
N ALA A 51 20.95 -36.50 32.01
CA ALA A 51 19.92 -36.93 32.95
C ALA A 51 19.14 -35.76 33.56
N ASN A 52 19.79 -34.60 33.75
CA ASN A 52 19.17 -33.41 34.34
C ASN A 52 18.62 -32.47 33.27
N PHE A 53 17.41 -31.94 33.51
CA PHE A 53 16.75 -30.97 32.62
C PHE A 53 17.63 -29.74 32.35
N TYR A 54 18.25 -29.19 33.39
CA TYR A 54 19.10 -28.00 33.26
C TYR A 54 20.27 -28.22 32.29
N SER A 55 21.01 -29.33 32.42
CA SER A 55 22.11 -29.65 31.51
C SER A 55 21.64 -29.89 30.07
N ALA A 56 20.48 -30.52 29.87
CA ALA A 56 19.90 -30.71 28.54
C ALA A 56 19.50 -29.36 27.90
N ALA A 57 18.91 -28.45 28.67
CA ALA A 57 18.54 -27.11 28.21
C ALA A 57 19.77 -26.24 27.88
N VAL A 58 20.83 -26.32 28.70
CA VAL A 58 22.11 -25.65 28.42
C VAL A 58 22.74 -26.20 27.13
N PHE A 59 22.72 -27.52 26.92
CA PHE A 59 23.20 -28.11 25.68
C PHE A 59 22.39 -27.65 24.46
N LEU A 60 21.07 -27.64 24.55
CA LEU A 60 20.20 -27.18 23.45
C LEU A 60 20.40 -25.71 23.09
N SER A 61 20.71 -24.85 24.07
CA SER A 61 20.93 -23.41 23.88
C SER A 61 22.36 -23.03 23.47
N ARG A 62 23.35 -23.88 23.75
CA ARG A 62 24.77 -23.59 23.45
C ARG A 62 25.33 -24.38 22.28
N SER A 63 24.78 -25.56 21.99
CA SER A 63 25.24 -26.38 20.86
C SER A 63 24.76 -25.79 19.53
N ALA A 64 25.68 -25.44 18.63
CA ALA A 64 25.37 -24.84 17.35
C ALA A 64 24.37 -25.66 16.52
N GLY A 65 24.49 -26.99 16.51
CA GLY A 65 23.59 -27.88 15.77
C GLY A 65 22.16 -27.87 16.35
N SER A 66 22.04 -27.89 17.67
CA SER A 66 20.75 -27.84 18.37
C SER A 66 20.06 -26.49 18.19
N VAL A 67 20.82 -25.40 18.34
CA VAL A 67 20.32 -24.03 18.11
C VAL A 67 19.82 -23.87 16.68
N LEU A 68 20.57 -24.35 15.67
CA LEU A 68 20.15 -24.26 14.27
C LEU A 68 18.90 -25.10 13.98
N ALA A 69 18.80 -26.30 14.55
CA ALA A 69 17.63 -27.16 14.41
C ALA A 69 16.37 -26.50 15.01
N LEU A 70 16.49 -25.91 16.21
CA LEU A 70 15.41 -25.21 16.88
C LEU A 70 15.05 -23.89 16.17
N ALA A 71 16.04 -23.14 15.68
CA ALA A 71 15.82 -21.92 14.91
C ALA A 71 15.09 -22.19 13.58
N ASN A 72 15.45 -23.27 12.88
CA ASN A 72 14.76 -23.72 11.67
C ASN A 72 13.28 -24.09 11.95
N LEU A 73 13.02 -24.78 13.07
CA LEU A 73 11.64 -25.03 13.51
C LEU A 73 10.90 -23.72 13.83
N GLY A 74 11.56 -22.78 14.53
CA GLY A 74 11.02 -21.45 14.82
C GLY A 74 10.64 -20.69 13.54
N PHE A 75 11.52 -20.68 12.54
CA PHE A 75 11.25 -20.08 11.24
C PHE A 75 10.05 -20.73 10.54
N PHE A 76 9.97 -22.07 10.54
CA PHE A 76 8.80 -22.78 10.02
C PHE A 76 7.51 -22.39 10.75
N CYS A 77 7.52 -22.33 12.08
CA CYS A 77 6.37 -21.88 12.87
C CYS A 77 5.95 -20.45 12.50
N THR A 78 6.89 -19.53 12.30
CA THR A 78 6.61 -18.16 11.84
C THR A 78 5.96 -18.14 10.44
N LEU A 79 6.42 -18.98 9.51
CA LEU A 79 5.79 -19.11 8.19
C LEU A 79 4.36 -19.64 8.28
N VAL A 80 4.12 -20.68 9.08
CA VAL A 80 2.78 -21.24 9.30
C VAL A 80 1.88 -20.20 9.94
N PHE A 81 2.35 -19.51 10.99
CA PHE A 81 1.62 -18.44 11.63
C PHE A 81 1.26 -17.32 10.63
N GLY A 82 2.22 -16.90 9.80
CA GLY A 82 2.00 -15.94 8.73
C GLY A 82 0.93 -16.39 7.73
N ARG A 83 0.92 -17.67 7.33
CA ARG A 83 -0.12 -18.24 6.45
C ARG A 83 -1.49 -18.28 7.12
N VAL A 84 -1.56 -18.64 8.40
CA VAL A 84 -2.82 -18.62 9.16
C VAL A 84 -3.36 -17.19 9.25
N MET A 85 -2.52 -16.21 9.63
CA MET A 85 -2.92 -14.81 9.67
C MET A 85 -3.34 -14.29 8.28
N GLN A 86 -2.60 -14.63 7.23
CA GLN A 86 -2.92 -14.23 5.87
C GLN A 86 -4.27 -14.80 5.39
N THR A 87 -4.57 -16.06 5.69
CA THR A 87 -5.86 -16.67 5.34
C THR A 87 -7.03 -16.06 6.12
N ILE A 88 -6.84 -15.74 7.40
CA ILE A 88 -7.85 -15.09 8.25
C ILE A 88 -8.18 -13.69 7.75
N PHE A 89 -7.16 -12.84 7.54
CA PHE A 89 -7.38 -11.42 7.22
C PHE A 89 -7.60 -11.16 5.73
N PHE A 90 -6.80 -11.79 4.85
CA PHE A 90 -6.80 -11.47 3.42
C PHE A 90 -7.51 -12.52 2.55
N GLY A 91 -7.71 -13.74 3.04
CA GLY A 91 -8.18 -14.85 2.20
C GLY A 91 -7.16 -15.16 1.09
N PRO A 92 -7.57 -15.73 -0.07
CA PRO A 92 -6.63 -16.04 -1.14
C PRO A 92 -5.96 -14.77 -1.68
N LEU A 93 -4.63 -14.79 -1.75
CA LEU A 93 -3.84 -13.71 -2.34
C LEU A 93 -3.95 -13.75 -3.87
N ARG A 94 -4.05 -12.57 -4.47
CA ARG A 94 -4.06 -12.39 -5.93
C ARG A 94 -2.62 -12.52 -6.45
N PRO A 95 -2.41 -13.01 -7.68
CA PRO A 95 -1.06 -13.14 -8.26
C PRO A 95 -0.27 -11.82 -8.21
N SER A 96 -0.92 -10.69 -8.50
CA SER A 96 -0.32 -9.36 -8.45
C SER A 96 0.10 -8.90 -7.05
N GLU A 97 -0.54 -9.41 -6.00
CA GLU A 97 -0.15 -9.11 -4.61
C GLU A 97 1.08 -9.92 -4.23
N VAL A 98 1.15 -11.19 -4.67
CA VAL A 98 2.29 -12.06 -4.41
C VAL A 98 3.55 -11.55 -5.12
N GLU A 99 3.42 -11.13 -6.37
CA GLU A 99 4.52 -10.56 -7.16
C GLU A 99 5.05 -9.26 -6.53
N ARG A 100 4.15 -8.31 -6.23
CA ARG A 100 4.52 -7.05 -5.57
C ARG A 100 5.13 -7.28 -4.19
N LEU A 101 4.64 -8.25 -3.43
CA LEU A 101 5.21 -8.62 -2.14
C LEU A 101 6.63 -9.16 -2.28
N TYR A 102 6.87 -10.05 -3.25
CA TYR A 102 8.21 -10.60 -3.52
C TYR A 102 9.21 -9.51 -3.87
N ASP A 103 8.85 -8.60 -4.78
CA ASP A 103 9.71 -7.49 -5.20
C ASP A 103 10.05 -6.55 -4.03
N ARG A 104 9.04 -6.19 -3.22
CA ARG A 104 9.22 -5.33 -2.04
C ARG A 104 10.09 -6.00 -0.97
N ILE A 105 9.91 -7.30 -0.71
CA ILE A 105 10.74 -8.06 0.24
C ILE A 105 12.20 -8.05 -0.22
N TRP A 106 12.45 -8.34 -1.50
CA TRP A 106 13.82 -8.40 -2.02
C TRP A 106 14.51 -7.06 -1.93
N TYR A 107 13.84 -5.99 -2.38
CA TYR A 107 14.37 -4.63 -2.27
C TYR A 107 14.68 -4.26 -0.81
N PHE A 108 13.72 -4.47 0.09
CA PHE A 108 13.88 -4.16 1.51
C PHE A 108 15.01 -4.95 2.17
N LEU A 109 15.17 -6.24 1.84
CA LEU A 109 16.25 -7.06 2.36
C LEU A 109 17.61 -6.49 1.92
N THR A 110 17.76 -6.14 0.64
CA THR A 110 19.03 -5.60 0.14
C THR A 110 19.39 -4.26 0.76
N GLU A 111 18.43 -3.33 0.91
CA GLU A 111 18.66 -2.04 1.57
C GLU A 111 18.95 -2.20 3.07
N SER A 112 18.24 -3.10 3.75
CA SER A 112 18.47 -3.38 5.17
C SER A 112 19.86 -3.97 5.42
N LEU A 113 20.31 -4.90 4.57
CA LEU A 113 21.67 -5.47 4.67
C LEU A 113 22.75 -4.40 4.50
N LEU A 114 22.55 -3.42 3.61
CA LEU A 114 23.44 -2.28 3.47
C LEU A 114 23.39 -1.37 4.70
N ALA A 115 22.22 -1.17 5.30
CA ALA A 115 22.12 -0.38 6.54
C ALA A 115 22.81 -1.06 7.73
N PHE A 116 22.79 -2.39 7.79
CA PHE A 116 23.42 -3.18 8.86
C PHE A 116 24.94 -3.09 8.86
N THR A 117 25.58 -2.74 7.74
CA THR A 117 27.03 -2.53 7.72
C THR A 117 27.47 -1.36 8.60
N ILE A 118 26.57 -0.43 8.91
CA ILE A 118 26.82 0.70 9.82
C ILE A 118 26.96 0.20 11.27
N PHE A 119 26.18 -0.82 11.65
CA PHE A 119 26.12 -1.37 13.01
C PHE A 119 26.58 -2.83 13.07
N ARG A 120 27.67 -3.14 12.34
CA ARG A 120 28.21 -4.51 12.21
C ARG A 120 28.41 -5.21 13.55
N ASP A 121 28.79 -4.47 14.60
CA ASP A 121 29.14 -5.02 15.90
C ASP A 121 27.92 -5.43 16.76
N SER A 122 26.70 -5.11 16.30
CA SER A 122 25.43 -5.43 16.99
C SER A 122 24.64 -6.58 16.36
N PHE A 123 25.27 -7.39 15.49
CA PHE A 123 24.61 -8.49 14.81
C PHE A 123 24.43 -9.73 15.71
N ASP A 124 23.61 -9.56 16.75
CA ASP A 124 23.29 -10.58 17.74
C ASP A 124 21.94 -11.27 17.45
N PRO A 125 21.62 -12.42 18.09
CA PRO A 125 20.33 -13.08 17.91
C PRO A 125 19.09 -12.19 18.12
N PRO A 126 19.03 -11.27 19.12
CA PRO A 126 17.91 -10.34 19.27
C PRO A 126 17.75 -9.40 18.06
N PHE A 127 18.86 -8.97 17.46
CA PHE A 127 18.85 -8.12 16.27
C PHE A 127 18.20 -8.84 15.09
N VAL A 128 18.56 -10.10 14.85
CA VAL A 128 17.98 -10.94 13.79
C VAL A 128 16.48 -11.18 14.04
N LEU A 129 16.08 -11.39 15.29
CA LEU A 129 14.66 -11.54 15.66
C LEU A 129 13.87 -10.25 15.42
N SER A 130 14.41 -9.10 15.81
CA SER A 130 13.81 -7.78 15.56
C SER A 130 13.66 -7.50 14.08
N PHE A 131 14.68 -7.81 13.27
CA PHE A 131 14.58 -7.71 11.82
C PHE A 131 13.52 -8.64 11.24
N GLY A 132 13.46 -9.89 11.70
CA GLY A 132 12.45 -10.86 11.29
C GLY A 132 11.02 -10.39 11.62
N LEU A 133 10.82 -9.82 12.81
CA LEU A 133 9.55 -9.24 13.24
C LEU A 133 9.17 -8.02 12.39
N LEU A 134 10.11 -7.11 12.13
CA LEU A 134 9.89 -5.96 11.27
C LEU A 134 9.49 -6.39 9.85
N LEU A 135 10.23 -7.32 9.25
CA LEU A 135 9.91 -7.85 7.91
C LEU A 135 8.53 -8.51 7.88
N PHE A 136 8.18 -9.27 8.93
CA PHE A 136 6.88 -9.88 9.08
C PHE A 136 5.78 -8.81 9.10
N LEU A 137 5.84 -7.83 10.01
CA LEU A 137 4.84 -6.77 10.11
C LEU A 137 4.76 -5.92 8.84
N LYS A 138 5.89 -5.59 8.23
CA LYS A 138 5.97 -4.82 6.98
C LYS A 138 5.31 -5.57 5.81
N SER A 139 5.41 -6.90 5.78
CA SER A 139 4.69 -7.72 4.79
C SER A 139 3.17 -7.59 4.90
N PHE A 140 2.63 -7.56 6.13
CA PHE A 140 1.19 -7.36 6.35
C PHE A 140 0.75 -5.94 5.98
N HIS A 141 1.57 -4.92 6.25
CA HIS A 141 1.32 -3.54 5.80
C HIS A 141 1.24 -3.44 4.28
N TRP A 142 2.17 -4.07 3.56
CA TRP A 142 2.17 -4.09 2.10
C TRP A 142 0.95 -4.79 1.51
N LEU A 143 0.53 -5.92 2.09
CA LEU A 143 -0.69 -6.61 1.67
C LEU A 143 -1.94 -5.79 1.97
N LEU A 144 -2.01 -5.12 3.12
CA LEU A 144 -3.10 -4.23 3.48
C LEU A 144 -3.20 -3.04 2.52
N GLN A 145 -2.06 -2.45 2.15
CA GLN A 145 -1.99 -1.39 1.14
C GLN A 145 -2.58 -1.85 -0.20
N ASP A 146 -2.19 -3.02 -0.70
CA ASP A 146 -2.68 -3.54 -1.99
C ASP A 146 -4.19 -3.88 -1.95
N ARG A 147 -4.74 -4.20 -0.77
CA ARG A 147 -6.18 -4.44 -0.56
C ARG A 147 -6.99 -3.15 -0.51
N VAL A 148 -6.46 -2.10 0.13
CA VAL A 148 -7.08 -0.77 0.13
C VAL A 148 -7.02 -0.16 -1.28
N GLU A 149 -5.93 -0.38 -2.02
CA GLU A 149 -5.82 0.02 -3.43
C GLU A 149 -6.88 -0.68 -4.29
N TRP A 150 -7.04 -1.99 -4.13
CA TRP A 150 -8.08 -2.72 -4.84
C TRP A 150 -9.49 -2.26 -4.47
N MET A 151 -9.79 -2.03 -3.20
CA MET A 151 -11.10 -1.55 -2.77
C MET A 151 -11.49 -0.24 -3.47
N ASP A 152 -10.51 0.65 -3.72
CA ASP A 152 -10.75 1.91 -4.42
C ASP A 152 -11.08 1.73 -5.92
N GLN A 153 -10.64 0.62 -6.52
CA GLN A 153 -10.91 0.28 -7.92
C GLN A 153 -12.23 -0.49 -8.10
N VAL A 154 -12.81 -1.01 -7.02
CA VAL A 154 -14.06 -1.77 -7.07
C VAL A 154 -15.26 -0.80 -7.10
N PRO A 155 -16.15 -0.89 -8.11
CA PRO A 155 -17.35 -0.06 -8.16
C PRO A 155 -18.35 -0.39 -7.03
N TYR A 156 -19.31 0.51 -6.79
CA TYR A 156 -20.44 0.25 -5.90
C TYR A 156 -21.13 -1.09 -6.28
N PRO A 157 -21.52 -1.97 -5.33
CA PRO A 157 -21.66 -1.78 -3.88
C PRO A 157 -20.39 -1.95 -3.04
N GLY A 158 -19.24 -2.23 -3.65
CA GLY A 158 -17.99 -2.48 -2.93
C GLY A 158 -17.91 -3.86 -2.28
N PRO A 159 -16.87 -4.13 -1.46
CA PRO A 159 -16.70 -5.41 -0.79
C PRO A 159 -17.71 -5.61 0.36
N GLY A 160 -18.02 -6.87 0.68
CA GLY A 160 -18.99 -7.20 1.74
C GLY A 160 -18.52 -6.82 3.15
N TRP A 161 -19.45 -6.78 4.11
CA TRP A 161 -19.18 -6.36 5.50
C TRP A 161 -18.02 -7.12 6.18
N GLY A 162 -17.88 -8.43 5.92
CA GLY A 162 -16.80 -9.24 6.48
C GLY A 162 -15.40 -8.75 6.09
N PHE A 163 -15.24 -8.13 4.92
CA PHE A 163 -13.98 -7.50 4.49
C PHE A 163 -13.65 -6.30 5.38
N HIS A 164 -14.62 -5.41 5.61
CA HIS A 164 -14.44 -4.21 6.42
C HIS A 164 -14.10 -4.54 7.88
N VAL A 165 -14.73 -5.58 8.46
CA VAL A 165 -14.40 -6.06 9.81
C VAL A 165 -12.96 -6.58 9.87
N ARG A 166 -12.54 -7.43 8.92
CA ARG A 166 -11.17 -7.98 8.87
C ARG A 166 -10.13 -6.88 8.72
N VAL A 167 -10.36 -5.94 7.80
CA VAL A 167 -9.47 -4.79 7.57
C VAL A 167 -9.41 -3.87 8.78
N GLY A 168 -10.55 -3.57 9.41
CA GLY A 168 -10.62 -2.76 10.63
C GLY A 168 -9.86 -3.38 11.81
N VAL A 169 -10.02 -4.70 12.04
CA VAL A 169 -9.26 -5.43 13.05
C VAL A 169 -7.76 -5.41 12.72
N LEU A 170 -7.39 -5.62 11.46
CA LEU A 170 -5.99 -5.61 11.04
C LEU A 170 -5.35 -4.23 11.23
N PHE A 171 -6.05 -3.13 10.94
CA PHE A 171 -5.58 -1.77 11.25
C PHE A 171 -5.26 -1.60 12.73
N GLY A 172 -6.16 -2.05 13.61
CA GLY A 172 -5.95 -1.97 15.06
C GLY A 172 -4.76 -2.81 15.53
N LEU A 173 -4.63 -4.03 15.04
CA LEU A 173 -3.53 -4.93 15.40
C LEU A 173 -2.18 -4.38 14.94
N LEU A 174 -2.06 -4.01 13.66
CA LEU A 174 -0.81 -3.45 13.12
C LEU A 174 -0.45 -2.14 13.82
N GLY A 175 -1.40 -1.23 14.00
CA GLY A 175 -1.15 0.04 14.67
C GLY A 175 -0.73 -0.12 16.13
N SER A 176 -1.34 -1.06 16.85
CA SER A 176 -0.92 -1.38 18.21
C SER A 176 0.49 -1.97 18.27
N ALA A 177 0.82 -2.88 17.35
CA ALA A 177 2.15 -3.49 17.28
C ALA A 177 3.22 -2.44 16.96
N ASP A 178 2.97 -1.57 15.97
CA ASP A 178 3.93 -0.54 15.58
C ASP A 178 4.18 0.47 16.70
N VAL A 179 3.13 0.92 17.42
CA VAL A 179 3.28 1.84 18.55
C VAL A 179 4.05 1.19 19.70
N VAL A 180 3.74 -0.07 20.03
CA VAL A 180 4.46 -0.82 21.09
C VAL A 180 5.93 -0.99 20.70
N LEU A 181 6.22 -1.43 19.48
CA LEU A 181 7.59 -1.65 19.01
C LEU A 181 8.39 -0.36 18.88
N LEU A 182 7.76 0.74 18.42
CA LEU A 182 8.39 2.04 18.41
C LEU A 182 8.66 2.54 19.83
N SER A 183 7.72 2.36 20.76
CA SER A 183 7.91 2.78 22.15
C SER A 183 9.04 2.01 22.83
N TRP A 184 9.14 0.71 22.57
CA TRP A 184 10.26 -0.13 23.01
C TRP A 184 11.59 0.35 22.40
N ALA A 185 11.62 0.58 21.08
CA ALA A 185 12.83 1.05 20.40
C ALA A 185 13.30 2.42 20.92
N VAL A 186 12.36 3.35 21.20
CA VAL A 186 12.68 4.66 21.77
C VAL A 186 13.19 4.51 23.21
N ALA A 187 12.58 3.66 24.03
CA ALA A 187 13.03 3.41 25.39
C ALA A 187 14.46 2.84 25.41
N GLU A 188 14.75 1.84 24.57
CA GLU A 188 16.09 1.27 24.43
C GLU A 188 17.12 2.35 24.05
N VAL A 189 16.79 3.21 23.09
CA VAL A 189 17.70 4.27 22.64
C VAL A 189 17.95 5.32 23.72
N LEU A 190 16.97 5.56 24.60
CA LEU A 190 17.14 6.49 25.73
C LEU A 190 17.95 5.87 26.88
N GLU A 191 17.85 4.55 27.09
CA GLU A 191 18.55 3.84 28.18
C GLU A 191 19.97 3.40 27.80
N GLU A 192 20.14 2.76 26.64
CA GLU A 192 21.41 2.19 26.19
C GLU A 192 22.16 3.08 25.17
N GLY A 193 21.48 4.10 24.64
CA GLY A 193 22.03 5.04 23.66
C GLY A 193 21.78 4.65 22.21
N VAL A 194 22.47 5.35 21.30
CA VAL A 194 22.25 5.22 19.85
C VAL A 194 22.97 3.97 19.32
N GLY A 195 22.22 2.86 19.21
CA GLY A 195 22.68 1.60 18.63
C GLY A 195 21.90 1.16 17.39
N GLY A 196 22.02 -0.13 17.02
CA GLY A 196 21.33 -0.71 15.87
C GLY A 196 19.80 -0.66 15.96
N VAL A 197 19.24 -0.57 17.18
CA VAL A 197 17.78 -0.47 17.42
C VAL A 197 17.16 0.78 16.79
N VAL A 198 17.94 1.85 16.60
CA VAL A 198 17.49 3.09 15.96
C VAL A 198 17.05 2.85 14.51
N LEU A 199 17.71 1.94 13.78
CA LEU A 199 17.30 1.56 12.42
C LEU A 199 15.88 0.98 12.42
N PHE A 200 15.57 0.10 13.38
CA PHE A 200 14.25 -0.47 13.52
C PHE A 200 13.23 0.58 13.98
N GLY A 201 13.60 1.46 14.92
CA GLY A 201 12.78 2.59 15.36
C GLY A 201 12.34 3.50 14.19
N ASN A 202 13.28 3.85 13.30
CA ASN A 202 12.97 4.60 12.08
C ASN A 202 11.95 3.87 11.20
N GLU A 203 12.16 2.58 10.96
CA GLU A 203 11.26 1.76 10.15
C GLU A 203 9.87 1.62 10.78
N TYR A 204 9.76 1.44 12.10
CA TYR A 204 8.47 1.41 12.80
C TYR A 204 7.74 2.76 12.70
N ALA A 205 8.45 3.89 12.84
CA ALA A 205 7.86 5.20 12.64
C ALA A 205 7.32 5.41 11.20
N ILE A 206 8.03 4.90 10.19
CA ILE A 206 7.57 4.91 8.80
C ILE A 206 6.34 4.01 8.59
N LEU A 207 6.29 2.85 9.27
CA LEU A 207 5.11 1.98 9.26
C LEU A 207 3.88 2.69 9.84
N ILE A 208 4.01 3.39 10.96
CA ILE A 208 2.92 4.20 11.55
C ILE A 208 2.43 5.27 10.56
N ALA A 209 3.35 6.04 9.97
CA ALA A 209 2.99 7.06 8.99
C ALA A 209 2.27 6.46 7.77
N THR A 210 2.72 5.29 7.32
CA THR A 210 2.10 4.55 6.20
C THR A 210 0.73 4.01 6.61
N LEU A 211 0.57 3.46 7.81
CA LEU A 211 -0.71 2.96 8.31
C LEU A 211 -1.74 4.09 8.44
N LEU A 212 -1.32 5.27 8.91
CA LEU A 212 -2.17 6.47 8.95
C LEU A 212 -2.68 6.84 7.55
N ASN A 213 -1.82 6.80 6.53
CA ASN A 213 -2.25 6.99 5.14
C ASN A 213 -3.33 5.99 4.73
N LEU A 214 -3.10 4.71 5.02
CA LEU A 214 -4.02 3.64 4.66
C LEU A 214 -5.37 3.79 5.35
N ILE A 215 -5.40 4.20 6.63
CA ILE A 215 -6.63 4.48 7.37
C ILE A 215 -7.38 5.65 6.73
N LEU A 216 -6.70 6.74 6.40
CA LEU A 216 -7.31 7.91 5.77
C LEU A 216 -7.86 7.56 4.38
N ARG A 217 -7.08 6.86 3.54
CA ARG A 217 -7.50 6.40 2.22
C ARG A 217 -8.69 5.45 2.30
N TYR A 218 -8.64 4.48 3.20
CA TYR A 218 -9.76 3.56 3.46
C TYR A 218 -11.02 4.31 3.89
N SER A 219 -10.89 5.34 4.74
CA SER A 219 -12.00 6.17 5.20
C SER A 219 -12.63 6.96 4.05
N ILE A 220 -11.81 7.55 3.18
CA ILE A 220 -12.27 8.27 1.98
C ILE A 220 -13.07 7.34 1.06
N VAL A 221 -12.54 6.14 0.77
CA VAL A 221 -13.21 5.18 -0.13
C VAL A 221 -14.48 4.61 0.49
N THR A 222 -14.47 4.30 1.79
CA THR A 222 -15.67 3.83 2.50
C THR A 222 -16.75 4.92 2.53
N TYR A 223 -16.36 6.17 2.72
CA TYR A 223 -17.27 7.31 2.62
C TYR A 223 -17.87 7.45 1.22
N ASP A 224 -17.07 7.29 0.16
CA ASP A 224 -17.52 7.32 -1.24
C ASP A 224 -18.59 6.23 -1.52
N ILE A 225 -18.33 4.99 -1.11
CA ILE A 225 -19.28 3.86 -1.24
C ILE A 225 -20.57 4.16 -0.46
N ARG A 226 -20.46 4.68 0.77
CA ARG A 226 -21.62 5.02 1.60
C ARG A 226 -22.43 6.18 1.02
N ARG A 227 -21.76 7.18 0.44
CA ARG A 227 -22.38 8.30 -0.29
C ARG A 227 -23.15 7.78 -1.49
N ALA A 228 -22.54 6.92 -2.31
CA ALA A 228 -23.18 6.30 -3.47
C ALA A 228 -24.43 5.52 -3.05
N SER A 229 -24.36 4.72 -1.97
CA SER A 229 -25.51 3.98 -1.45
C SER A 229 -26.72 4.86 -1.11
N ARG A 230 -26.51 6.08 -0.61
CA ARG A 230 -27.60 7.00 -0.22
C ARG A 230 -28.18 7.76 -1.40
N ARG A 231 -27.45 7.88 -2.52
CA ARG A 231 -27.76 8.78 -3.65
C ARG A 231 -28.20 8.06 -4.92
N GLY A 232 -28.52 6.76 -4.86
CA GLY A 232 -28.99 5.98 -6.02
C GLY A 232 -28.11 4.79 -6.41
N GLY A 233 -27.16 4.39 -5.55
CA GLY A 233 -26.36 3.19 -5.72
C GLY A 233 -25.43 3.30 -6.93
N GLU A 234 -25.61 2.42 -7.91
CA GLU A 234 -24.79 2.34 -9.12
C GLU A 234 -24.88 3.60 -10.01
N ASN A 235 -26.03 4.29 -9.98
CA ASN A 235 -26.25 5.51 -10.77
C ASN A 235 -25.87 6.80 -10.04
N ALA A 236 -25.25 6.70 -8.85
CA ALA A 236 -24.87 7.87 -8.08
C ALA A 236 -23.77 8.66 -8.81
N PRO A 237 -23.85 10.01 -8.84
CA PRO A 237 -22.83 10.82 -9.50
C PRO A 237 -21.46 10.67 -8.82
N PRO A 238 -20.36 10.59 -9.60
CA PRO A 238 -19.02 10.38 -9.05
C PRO A 238 -18.63 11.51 -8.10
N TRP A 239 -17.86 11.20 -7.05
CA TRP A 239 -17.39 12.22 -6.11
C TRP A 239 -16.22 13.01 -6.70
N GLN A 240 -16.50 14.25 -7.11
CA GLN A 240 -15.55 15.11 -7.81
C GLN A 240 -14.24 15.35 -7.04
N ASP A 241 -14.32 15.67 -5.75
CA ASP A 241 -13.13 16.04 -4.96
C ASP A 241 -12.40 14.83 -4.34
N LYS A 242 -12.81 13.60 -4.65
CA LYS A 242 -12.18 12.38 -4.11
C LYS A 242 -10.67 12.35 -4.38
N SER A 243 -10.26 12.64 -5.61
CA SER A 243 -8.85 12.68 -6.03
C SER A 243 -8.05 13.70 -5.22
N MET A 244 -8.66 14.84 -4.90
CA MET A 244 -8.04 15.89 -4.08
C MET A 244 -7.80 15.44 -2.64
N TRP A 245 -8.78 14.76 -2.03
CA TRP A 245 -8.62 14.20 -0.69
C TRP A 245 -7.53 13.13 -0.66
N ILE A 246 -7.50 12.22 -1.65
CA ILE A 246 -6.42 11.23 -1.77
C ILE A 246 -5.07 11.94 -1.90
N PHE A 247 -4.97 12.94 -2.76
CA PHE A 247 -3.74 13.73 -2.92
C PHE A 247 -3.27 14.37 -1.61
N TYR A 248 -4.17 14.97 -0.81
CA TYR A 248 -3.81 15.53 0.50
C TYR A 248 -3.32 14.47 1.48
N THR A 249 -3.94 13.29 1.51
CA THR A 249 -3.48 12.20 2.37
C THR A 249 -2.09 11.70 1.98
N GLU A 250 -1.80 11.61 0.68
CA GLU A 250 -0.47 11.26 0.17
C GLU A 250 0.57 12.34 0.52
N LEU A 251 0.24 13.62 0.36
CA LEU A 251 1.12 14.73 0.73
C LEU A 251 1.46 14.74 2.23
N LEU A 252 0.46 14.52 3.09
CA LEU A 252 0.67 14.41 4.54
C LEU A 252 1.64 13.27 4.88
N THR A 253 1.50 12.15 4.17
CA THR A 253 2.32 10.95 4.43
C THR A 253 3.76 11.15 3.96
N ASP A 254 3.96 11.76 2.79
CA ASP A 254 5.29 12.11 2.29
C ASP A 254 5.98 13.12 3.23
N PHE A 255 5.23 14.07 3.81
CA PHE A 255 5.73 14.98 4.83
C PHE A 255 6.17 14.24 6.11
N LEU A 256 5.32 13.35 6.64
CA LEU A 256 5.64 12.56 7.84
C LEU A 256 6.88 11.68 7.61
N LYS A 257 6.96 10.99 6.48
CA LYS A 257 8.13 10.17 6.12
C LYS A 257 9.39 11.02 5.98
N LEU A 258 9.31 12.17 5.32
CA LEU A 258 10.44 13.08 5.20
C LEU A 258 10.93 13.56 6.57
N LEU A 259 10.00 13.92 7.46
CA LEU A 259 10.32 14.31 8.83
C LEU A 259 11.04 13.17 9.57
N THR A 260 10.51 11.95 9.51
CA THR A 260 11.13 10.78 10.15
C THR A 260 12.53 10.51 9.60
N TYR A 261 12.72 10.48 8.28
CA TYR A 261 14.05 10.28 7.68
C TYR A 261 15.03 11.39 8.01
N LEU A 262 14.60 12.66 8.06
CA LEU A 262 15.46 13.78 8.44
C LEU A 262 15.88 13.70 9.91
N LEU A 263 14.94 13.40 10.82
CA LEU A 263 15.25 13.21 12.23
C LEU A 263 16.25 12.06 12.43
N PHE A 264 16.04 10.94 11.76
CA PHE A 264 16.93 9.79 11.79
C PHE A 264 18.31 10.09 11.19
N PHE A 265 18.36 10.76 10.03
CA PHE A 265 19.60 11.19 9.40
C PHE A 265 20.41 12.11 10.30
N LEU A 266 19.76 13.11 10.92
CA LEU A 266 20.42 14.04 11.84
C LEU A 266 20.94 13.33 13.09
N LEU A 267 20.18 12.38 13.63
CA LEU A 267 20.56 11.60 14.81
C LEU A 267 21.79 10.72 14.53
N ILE A 268 21.87 10.07 13.37
CA ILE A 268 23.05 9.29 12.98
C ILE A 268 24.23 10.21 12.63
N LEU A 269 23.99 11.33 11.95
CA LEU A 269 25.03 12.26 11.55
C LEU A 269 25.80 12.82 12.76
N THR A 270 25.10 13.15 13.85
CA THR A 270 25.71 13.70 15.06
C THR A 270 26.44 12.67 15.91
N THR A 271 26.08 11.38 15.79
CA THR A 271 26.59 10.31 16.67
C THR A 271 27.65 9.44 16.00
N HIS A 272 27.49 9.12 14.71
CA HIS A 272 28.32 8.16 13.97
C HIS A 272 29.01 8.78 12.74
N GLY A 273 28.69 10.03 12.38
CA GLY A 273 29.20 10.69 11.17
C GLY A 273 28.34 10.42 9.95
N LEU A 274 28.86 10.63 8.73
CA LEU A 274 28.07 10.65 7.49
C LEU A 274 27.59 9.25 7.07
N PRO A 275 26.27 8.96 7.09
CA PRO A 275 25.77 7.66 6.71
C PRO A 275 25.43 7.61 5.21
N LEU A 276 26.42 7.25 4.37
CA LEU A 276 26.27 7.24 2.91
C LEU A 276 25.06 6.42 2.41
N ASN A 277 24.74 5.30 3.08
CA ASN A 277 23.63 4.43 2.68
C ASN A 277 22.25 5.07 2.91
N ILE A 278 22.11 5.99 3.87
CA ILE A 278 20.83 6.64 4.21
C ILE A 278 20.58 7.87 3.31
N ILE A 279 21.62 8.45 2.72
CA ILE A 279 21.51 9.65 1.86
C ILE A 279 20.55 9.43 0.69
N ARG A 280 20.57 8.23 0.08
CA ARG A 280 19.68 7.89 -1.03
C ARG A 280 18.22 7.99 -0.63
N GLU A 281 17.83 7.39 0.50
CA GLU A 281 16.44 7.38 0.97
C GLU A 281 15.95 8.78 1.36
N VAL A 282 16.81 9.59 1.99
CA VAL A 282 16.53 11.00 2.29
C VAL A 282 16.33 11.80 0.99
N TYR A 283 17.22 11.64 0.01
CA TYR A 283 17.12 12.33 -1.27
C TYR A 283 15.87 11.95 -2.06
N LEU A 284 15.56 10.66 -2.16
CA LEU A 284 14.38 10.18 -2.87
C LEU A 284 13.08 10.68 -2.21
N THR A 285 13.01 10.63 -0.88
CA THR A 285 11.84 11.12 -0.13
C THR A 285 11.69 12.64 -0.26
N ALA A 286 12.79 13.40 -0.14
CA ALA A 286 12.78 14.84 -0.34
C ALA A 286 12.35 15.23 -1.76
N ARG A 287 12.85 14.52 -2.78
CA ARG A 287 12.45 14.73 -4.18
C ARG A 287 10.97 14.41 -4.41
N SER A 288 10.44 13.35 -3.81
CA SER A 288 9.00 13.02 -3.88
C SER A 288 8.17 14.16 -3.30
N PHE A 289 8.51 14.60 -2.08
CA PHE A 289 7.79 15.68 -1.41
C PHE A 289 7.85 17.00 -2.19
N VAL A 290 9.04 17.42 -2.66
CA VAL A 290 9.20 18.65 -3.45
C VAL A 290 8.41 18.57 -4.75
N THR A 291 8.39 17.42 -5.41
CA THR A 291 7.56 17.18 -6.60
C THR A 291 6.09 17.39 -6.28
N ARG A 292 5.57 16.75 -5.23
CA ARG A 292 4.16 16.88 -4.82
C ARG A 292 3.78 18.29 -4.38
N VAL A 293 4.63 18.99 -3.65
CA VAL A 293 4.40 20.40 -3.29
C VAL A 293 4.32 21.27 -4.54
N ARG A 294 5.22 21.05 -5.50
CA ARG A 294 5.18 21.74 -6.79
C ARG A 294 3.91 21.42 -7.56
N ASP A 295 3.45 20.17 -7.52
CA ASP A 295 2.19 19.75 -8.15
C ASP A 295 0.99 20.42 -7.48
N LEU A 296 0.97 20.55 -6.14
CA LEU A 296 -0.08 21.27 -5.43
C LEU A 296 -0.11 22.76 -5.77
N ILE A 297 1.06 23.41 -5.83
CA ILE A 297 1.17 24.82 -6.22
C ILE A 297 0.69 24.98 -7.66
N ARG A 298 1.12 24.10 -8.58
CA ARG A 298 0.65 24.07 -9.98
C ARG A 298 -0.86 23.88 -10.05
N TYR A 299 -1.41 22.92 -9.32
CA TYR A 299 -2.85 22.68 -9.24
C TYR A 299 -3.61 23.92 -8.75
N ARG A 300 -3.20 24.51 -7.62
CA ARG A 300 -3.83 25.72 -7.07
C ARG A 300 -3.74 26.88 -8.03
N SER A 301 -2.60 27.08 -8.69
CA SER A 301 -2.45 28.13 -9.70
C SER A 301 -3.37 27.92 -10.92
N ALA A 302 -3.61 26.67 -11.32
CA ALA A 302 -4.50 26.34 -12.42
C ALA A 302 -5.97 26.51 -12.04
N THR A 303 -6.36 26.15 -10.81
CA THR A 303 -7.75 26.15 -10.35
C THR A 303 -8.22 27.46 -9.71
N ARG A 304 -7.32 28.32 -9.22
CA ARG A 304 -7.66 29.55 -8.48
C ARG A 304 -8.65 30.46 -9.22
N ASP A 305 -8.55 30.51 -10.55
CA ASP A 305 -9.33 31.44 -11.38
C ASP A 305 -10.02 30.76 -12.57
N MET A 306 -10.33 29.45 -12.51
CA MET A 306 -10.96 28.76 -13.67
C MET A 306 -12.32 29.33 -14.04
N ASP A 307 -13.18 29.60 -13.06
CA ASP A 307 -14.51 30.16 -13.30
C ASP A 307 -14.46 31.61 -13.81
N ALA A 308 -13.45 32.38 -13.39
CA ALA A 308 -13.23 33.75 -13.85
C ALA A 308 -12.54 33.81 -15.23
N ARG A 309 -11.68 32.83 -15.54
CA ARG A 309 -10.89 32.80 -16.79
C ARG A 309 -11.66 32.26 -17.99
N PHE A 310 -12.54 31.29 -17.79
CA PHE A 310 -13.27 30.64 -18.88
C PHE A 310 -14.76 30.99 -18.80
N PRO A 311 -15.29 31.71 -19.81
CA PRO A 311 -16.72 32.02 -19.86
C PRO A 311 -17.56 30.78 -20.13
N ASP A 312 -18.80 30.79 -19.63
CA ASP A 312 -19.79 29.77 -19.95
C ASP A 312 -20.15 29.83 -21.44
N ALA A 313 -20.16 28.67 -22.10
CA ALA A 313 -20.51 28.59 -23.51
C ALA A 313 -22.02 28.79 -23.71
N THR A 314 -22.38 29.64 -24.67
CA THR A 314 -23.77 29.91 -25.06
C THR A 314 -24.28 28.86 -26.06
N ASP A 315 -25.59 28.61 -26.12
CA ASP A 315 -26.16 27.56 -27.00
C ASP A 315 -25.83 27.77 -28.49
N ALA A 316 -25.66 29.03 -28.92
CA ALA A 316 -25.21 29.39 -30.26
C ALA A 316 -23.75 28.96 -30.56
N GLN A 317 -22.88 28.95 -29.54
CA GLN A 317 -21.47 28.54 -29.65
C GLN A 317 -21.29 27.03 -29.61
N LEU A 318 -22.19 26.29 -28.96
CA LEU A 318 -22.15 24.82 -28.97
C LEU A 318 -22.48 24.23 -30.35
N GLY A 319 -23.20 24.97 -31.20
CA GLY A 319 -23.44 24.60 -32.60
C GLY A 319 -23.89 23.13 -32.77
N GLY A 320 -23.31 22.46 -33.77
CA GLY A 320 -23.57 21.06 -34.11
C GLY A 320 -22.69 20.02 -33.40
N ASP A 321 -21.61 20.44 -32.72
CA ASP A 321 -20.67 19.52 -32.06
C ASP A 321 -20.82 19.60 -30.54
N ARG A 322 -21.91 19.00 -30.05
CA ARG A 322 -22.36 19.08 -28.66
C ARG A 322 -21.71 18.04 -27.75
N VAL A 323 -20.79 17.21 -28.26
CA VAL A 323 -20.21 16.10 -27.50
C VAL A 323 -18.88 16.53 -26.89
N CYS A 324 -18.74 16.41 -25.57
CA CYS A 324 -17.46 16.66 -24.92
C CYS A 324 -16.48 15.52 -25.21
N ILE A 325 -15.33 15.79 -25.83
CA ILE A 325 -14.39 14.73 -26.22
C ILE A 325 -13.77 13.94 -25.03
N ILE A 326 -13.83 14.49 -23.82
CA ILE A 326 -13.20 13.91 -22.62
C ILE A 326 -14.09 12.82 -22.02
N CYS A 327 -15.36 13.14 -21.71
CA CYS A 327 -16.32 12.16 -21.17
C CYS A 327 -17.18 11.49 -22.23
N ARG A 328 -17.24 12.06 -23.45
CA ARG A 328 -18.12 11.65 -24.55
C ARG A 328 -19.62 11.84 -24.29
N ASP A 329 -19.96 12.71 -23.34
CA ASP A 329 -21.35 13.09 -23.03
C ASP A 329 -21.74 14.42 -23.71
N GLU A 330 -23.04 14.63 -23.90
CA GLU A 330 -23.59 15.87 -24.46
C GLU A 330 -23.42 17.08 -23.51
N MET A 331 -23.09 18.23 -24.09
CA MET A 331 -22.96 19.51 -23.43
C MET A 331 -24.25 20.30 -23.60
N HIS A 332 -24.82 20.76 -22.49
CA HIS A 332 -25.99 21.63 -22.49
C HIS A 332 -25.60 23.01 -21.97
N ALA A 333 -25.87 24.06 -22.75
CA ALA A 333 -25.68 25.43 -22.28
C ALA A 333 -26.58 25.72 -21.08
N ARG A 334 -26.09 26.52 -20.13
CA ARG A 334 -26.89 26.98 -19.00
C ARG A 334 -27.96 27.93 -19.56
N ALA A 335 -29.24 27.59 -19.42
CA ALA A 335 -30.32 28.50 -19.80
C ALA A 335 -30.17 29.80 -18.99
N ALA A 336 -30.16 30.95 -19.66
CA ALA A 336 -30.19 32.25 -18.99
C ALA A 336 -31.38 32.30 -18.03
N PRO A 337 -31.28 32.99 -16.87
CA PRO A 337 -32.41 33.13 -15.96
C PRO A 337 -33.58 33.76 -16.73
N ALA A 338 -34.59 32.94 -17.02
CA ALA A 338 -35.77 33.39 -17.72
C ALA A 338 -36.52 34.38 -16.83
N ILE A 339 -36.75 35.58 -17.37
CA ILE A 339 -37.75 36.53 -16.84
C ILE A 339 -39.08 35.75 -16.78
N PRO A 340 -39.83 35.81 -15.67
CA PRO A 340 -41.03 34.98 -15.53
C PRO A 340 -42.13 35.50 -16.46
N ALA A 341 -42.39 34.76 -17.54
CA ALA A 341 -43.57 34.94 -18.35
C ALA A 341 -44.16 33.58 -18.76
N GLN A 342 -45.27 33.26 -18.09
CA GLN A 342 -46.35 32.32 -18.44
C GLN A 342 -46.28 30.87 -17.91
N PRO A 343 -47.46 30.29 -17.55
CA PRO A 343 -47.53 29.06 -16.78
C PRO A 343 -47.71 27.80 -17.63
N ALA A 344 -46.98 26.75 -17.23
CA ALA A 344 -47.29 25.32 -17.30
C ALA A 344 -47.60 24.67 -18.68
N GLN A 345 -46.60 23.98 -19.23
CA GLN A 345 -46.74 22.57 -19.56
C GLN A 345 -45.69 21.78 -18.77
N GLN A 346 -46.16 20.94 -17.86
CA GLN A 346 -45.34 20.08 -17.00
C GLN A 346 -44.66 19.00 -17.86
N ALA A 347 -43.48 19.30 -18.40
CA ALA A 347 -42.43 18.30 -18.51
C ALA A 347 -41.96 17.99 -17.08
N PRO A 348 -41.62 16.72 -16.74
CA PRO A 348 -41.21 16.40 -15.38
C PRO A 348 -40.04 17.31 -15.02
N ALA A 349 -40.28 18.17 -14.03
CA ALA A 349 -39.27 19.05 -13.49
C ALA A 349 -38.13 18.15 -13.04
N ALA A 350 -37.07 18.11 -13.84
CA ALA A 350 -35.80 17.58 -13.41
C ALA A 350 -35.33 18.52 -12.30
N HIS A 351 -35.75 18.20 -11.07
CA HIS A 351 -35.00 18.50 -9.87
C HIS A 351 -33.62 17.85 -10.05
N GLN A 352 -32.79 18.42 -10.91
CA GLN A 352 -31.36 18.20 -10.91
C GLN A 352 -30.90 18.85 -9.63
N ALA A 353 -30.94 18.06 -8.55
CA ALA A 353 -30.21 18.34 -7.34
C ALA A 353 -28.83 18.87 -7.75
N GLN A 354 -28.43 20.02 -7.18
CA GLN A 354 -27.15 20.71 -7.39
C GLN A 354 -25.94 19.91 -6.88
N ASP A 355 -25.94 18.60 -7.09
CA ASP A 355 -25.10 17.60 -6.43
C ASP A 355 -24.48 16.60 -7.43
N GLY A 356 -24.64 16.88 -8.74
CA GLY A 356 -23.93 16.22 -9.85
C GLY A 356 -22.69 17.01 -10.27
N PRO A 357 -21.78 16.42 -11.07
CA PRO A 357 -20.58 17.13 -11.51
C PRO A 357 -20.96 18.42 -12.23
N ASN A 358 -20.16 19.48 -12.06
CA ASN A 358 -20.43 20.72 -12.78
C ASN A 358 -20.18 20.50 -14.28
N MET A 359 -21.26 20.22 -15.00
CA MET A 359 -21.28 19.99 -16.44
C MET A 359 -21.53 21.29 -17.22
N THR A 360 -21.35 22.48 -16.61
CA THR A 360 -21.45 23.72 -17.38
C THR A 360 -20.36 23.73 -18.46
N PRO A 361 -20.71 23.88 -19.75
CA PRO A 361 -19.73 23.95 -20.81
C PRO A 361 -18.96 25.27 -20.71
N LYS A 362 -17.62 25.19 -20.80
CA LYS A 362 -16.71 26.33 -20.73
C LYS A 362 -15.94 26.47 -22.03
N THR A 363 -15.80 27.70 -22.52
CA THR A 363 -15.06 28.01 -23.74
C THR A 363 -13.61 28.38 -23.40
N LEU A 364 -12.66 27.73 -24.06
CA LEU A 364 -11.23 28.06 -23.96
C LEU A 364 -10.85 29.20 -24.93
N PRO A 365 -9.74 29.93 -24.69
CA PRO A 365 -9.21 30.93 -25.63
C PRO A 365 -8.90 30.39 -27.04
N CYS A 366 -8.61 29.09 -27.15
CA CYS A 366 -8.40 28.41 -28.43
C CYS A 366 -9.71 28.02 -29.15
N GLY A 367 -10.87 28.36 -28.60
CA GLY A 367 -12.20 28.12 -29.20
C GLY A 367 -12.83 26.76 -28.86
N HIS A 368 -12.10 25.83 -28.24
CA HIS A 368 -12.66 24.53 -27.84
C HIS A 368 -13.57 24.63 -26.60
N ILE A 369 -14.60 23.79 -26.55
CA ILE A 369 -15.62 23.78 -25.49
C ILE A 369 -15.61 22.41 -24.79
N PHE A 370 -15.60 22.41 -23.46
CA PHE A 370 -15.65 21.19 -22.64
C PHE A 370 -16.52 21.40 -21.41
N HIS A 371 -17.06 20.32 -20.82
CA HIS A 371 -17.66 20.40 -19.48
C HIS A 371 -16.61 20.92 -18.48
N PHE A 372 -17.01 21.80 -17.57
CA PHE A 372 -16.14 22.37 -16.54
C PHE A 372 -15.41 21.28 -15.74
N GLN A 373 -16.10 20.21 -15.32
CA GLN A 373 -15.49 19.11 -14.59
C GLN A 373 -14.42 18.36 -15.41
N CYS A 374 -14.70 18.09 -16.69
CA CYS A 374 -13.75 17.42 -17.58
C CYS A 374 -12.51 18.28 -17.82
N LEU A 375 -12.71 19.59 -18.02
CA LEU A 375 -11.62 20.55 -18.16
C LEU A 375 -10.79 20.64 -16.88
N ARG A 376 -11.43 20.70 -15.69
CA ARG A 376 -10.75 20.71 -14.39
C ARG A 376 -9.91 19.45 -14.20
N SER A 377 -10.47 18.27 -14.46
CA SER A 377 -9.74 16.98 -14.33
C SER A 377 -8.60 16.84 -15.34
N TRP A 378 -8.72 17.42 -16.54
CA TRP A 378 -7.63 17.46 -17.50
C TRP A 378 -6.50 18.38 -17.03
N LEU A 379 -6.85 19.60 -16.57
CA LEU A 379 -5.89 20.59 -16.08
C LEU A 379 -5.17 20.16 -14.80
N GLU A 380 -5.74 19.22 -14.03
CA GLU A 380 -5.04 18.53 -12.92
C GLU A 380 -3.78 17.80 -13.39
N ARG A 381 -3.75 17.31 -14.64
CA ARG A 381 -2.65 16.51 -15.19
C ARG A 381 -1.82 17.26 -16.22
N GLN A 382 -2.46 18.05 -17.08
CA GLN A 382 -1.82 18.74 -18.20
C GLN A 382 -2.37 20.16 -18.38
N GLN A 383 -1.48 21.17 -18.43
CA GLN A 383 -1.86 22.57 -18.69
C GLN A 383 -1.92 22.89 -20.19
N SER A 384 -2.52 22.00 -20.96
CA SER A 384 -2.67 22.14 -22.40
C SER A 384 -4.11 21.89 -22.81
N CYS A 385 -4.53 22.46 -23.95
CA CYS A 385 -5.83 22.15 -24.52
C CYS A 385 -5.91 20.65 -24.91
N PRO A 386 -6.94 19.89 -24.51
CA PRO A 386 -7.06 18.46 -24.81
C PRO A 386 -7.05 18.11 -26.31
N THR A 387 -7.51 19.03 -27.15
CA THR A 387 -7.60 18.81 -28.60
C THR A 387 -6.26 19.06 -29.30
N TRP A 388 -5.61 20.18 -29.02
CA TRP A 388 -4.43 20.65 -29.80
C TRP A 388 -3.14 20.71 -29.00
N TYR A 389 -3.17 20.31 -27.72
CA TYR A 389 -2.03 20.32 -26.78
C TYR A 389 -1.29 21.67 -26.65
N VAL A 390 -1.93 22.79 -27.04
CA VAL A 390 -1.34 24.13 -26.87
C VAL A 390 -1.33 24.51 -25.39
N LEU A 391 -0.15 24.87 -24.88
CA LEU A 391 0.08 25.30 -23.49
C LEU A 391 -0.69 26.58 -23.18
N PHE A 392 -1.46 26.59 -22.10
CA PHE A 392 -2.22 27.79 -21.67
C PHE A 392 -1.33 28.97 -21.28
N SER A 393 -0.04 28.74 -20.98
CA SER A 393 0.93 29.81 -20.74
C SER A 393 1.21 30.67 -21.98
N VAL A 394 0.95 30.15 -23.19
CA VAL A 394 1.23 30.85 -24.47
C VAL A 394 0.14 31.86 -24.84
N PHE A 395 -1.07 31.71 -24.29
CA PHE A 395 -2.19 32.64 -24.50
C PHE A 395 -2.39 33.61 -23.35
N CYS A 396 -1.47 33.64 -22.39
CA CYS A 396 -1.57 34.42 -21.15
C CYS A 396 -0.40 35.40 -20.97
N THR A 397 0.03 36.02 -22.07
CA THR A 397 0.80 37.28 -22.08
C THR A 397 -0.04 38.38 -22.66
#